data_AF-A0A2A2S1S5-F1
#
_entry.id   AF-A0A2A2S1S5-F1
#
_cell.length_a   1.000
_cell.length_b   1.000
_cell.length_c   1.000
_cell.angle_alpha   90.00
_cell.angle_beta   90.00
_cell.angle_gamma   90.00
#
_symmetry.space_group_name_H-M   'P 1'
#
loop_
_entity.id
_entity.type
_entity.pdbx_description
1 polymer ?
#
loop_
_entity_poly.entity_id
_entity_poly.type
_entity_poly.pdbx_seq_one_letter_code
_entity_poly.pdbx_strand_id
1 'polypeptide(L)'
;MKFFSSLFVFSFLFITSVFSQSNFKPGYFLTTQNDTVKGFINYREWDQNPKQVIFKPALNSPSQNITLNNANGFGVNGFEYYTKAIVKVSTSLESLAELPRDVDTTYRVDTAFLKIVVNGSKLIFYTYNTNIKPVYYVGNRSTGEITPLKRYVYLDENGTIKNLDIFRSQLIGLAMLNQPGNQKLQDIIASVKYDEYQLANIVALINGYPKTKKVIINNGATRFFAGAGVGFSTLKFSGDVAPFSNGASARSVTPIVSAGLDFLVNKQTEKLIIRFELTATGKHFSITEIPQENRSNSLDFKYLNLGFIPQLMYNIYSTDKLKVFLNAGLGFNLNTYNKYAYELNFRGDITRMNKFPEFEGFVFTIPIKAGVQINKHVQIYGGYSLPSAITSYSAWDASVATVSGGVNYLFK
;
A
#
# COMPACT_ATOMS: atom_id res chain seq x y z
N MET A 1 -35.55 8.05 -5.98
CA MET A 1 -34.15 8.47 -5.76
C MET A 1 -33.87 9.07 -4.38
N LYS A 2 -34.82 9.73 -3.68
CA LYS A 2 -34.58 10.36 -2.36
C LYS A 2 -34.29 9.38 -1.20
N PHE A 3 -34.75 8.13 -1.27
CA PHE A 3 -34.48 7.12 -0.23
C PHE A 3 -33.06 6.52 -0.30
N PHE A 4 -32.44 6.47 -1.49
CA PHE A 4 -31.06 5.99 -1.65
C PHE A 4 -30.02 7.00 -1.14
N SER A 5 -30.28 8.31 -1.27
CA SER A 5 -29.37 9.33 -0.75
C SER A 5 -29.35 9.37 0.79
N SER A 6 -30.50 9.09 1.44
CA SER A 6 -30.58 9.04 2.91
C SER A 6 -29.81 7.85 3.50
N LEU A 7 -29.84 6.68 2.84
CA LEU A 7 -29.08 5.50 3.24
C LEU A 7 -27.55 5.71 3.09
N PHE A 8 -27.14 6.45 2.06
CA PHE A 8 -25.73 6.80 1.83
C PHE A 8 -25.17 7.76 2.89
N VAL A 9 -25.97 8.73 3.34
CA VAL A 9 -25.60 9.67 4.41
C VAL A 9 -25.51 8.97 5.77
N PHE A 10 -26.42 8.02 6.07
CA PHE A 10 -26.35 7.25 7.32
C PHE A 10 -25.17 6.26 7.35
N SER A 11 -24.78 5.71 6.19
CA SER A 11 -23.56 4.89 6.06
C SER A 11 -22.28 5.70 6.22
N PHE A 12 -22.27 7.00 5.90
CA PHE A 12 -21.09 7.86 6.03
C PHE A 12 -20.83 8.27 7.49
N LEU A 13 -21.87 8.41 8.31
CA LEU A 13 -21.77 8.75 9.73
C LEU A 13 -21.18 7.62 10.60
N PHE A 14 -21.20 6.36 10.15
CA PHE A 14 -20.50 5.26 10.84
C PHE A 14 -18.99 5.22 10.56
N ILE A 15 -18.50 5.89 9.51
CA ILE A 15 -17.09 5.86 9.11
C ILE A 15 -16.24 6.80 10.00
N THR A 16 -16.83 7.84 10.59
CA THR A 16 -16.09 8.82 11.40
C THR A 16 -15.65 8.27 12.77
N SER A 17 -16.21 7.15 13.22
CA SER A 17 -15.75 6.42 14.41
C SER A 17 -14.54 5.51 14.15
N VAL A 18 -14.11 5.36 12.88
CA VAL A 18 -13.06 4.40 12.48
C VAL A 18 -11.65 4.97 12.64
N PHE A 19 -11.51 6.30 12.78
CA PHE A 19 -10.20 6.95 12.83
C PHE A 19 -9.46 6.92 14.18
N SER A 20 -10.05 6.33 15.22
CA SER A 20 -9.41 6.12 16.55
C SER A 20 -9.45 4.66 16.99
N GLN A 21 -9.27 3.73 16.05
CA GLN A 21 -9.36 2.31 16.39
C GLN A 21 -8.04 1.79 16.95
N SER A 22 -8.15 1.21 18.15
CA SER A 22 -7.04 0.56 18.81
C SER A 22 -6.72 -0.79 18.16
N ASN A 23 -5.48 -0.96 17.71
CA ASN A 23 -4.97 -2.18 17.11
C ASN A 23 -4.15 -2.97 18.14
N PHE A 24 -4.84 -3.52 19.14
CA PHE A 24 -4.20 -4.28 20.21
C PHE A 24 -3.67 -5.62 19.70
N LYS A 25 -2.35 -5.79 19.75
CA LYS A 25 -1.64 -7.02 19.38
C LYS A 25 -0.94 -7.64 20.59
N PRO A 26 -0.84 -8.98 20.69
CA PRO A 26 -0.09 -9.63 21.76
C PRO A 26 1.33 -9.09 21.87
N GLY A 27 1.76 -8.80 23.09
CA GLY A 27 3.05 -8.20 23.35
C GLY A 27 3.41 -8.21 24.83
N TYR A 28 4.41 -7.42 25.17
CA TYR A 28 4.88 -7.25 26.54
C TYR A 28 5.58 -5.92 26.72
N PHE A 29 5.73 -5.49 27.96
CA PHE A 29 6.72 -4.48 28.34
C PHE A 29 7.61 -4.99 29.45
N LEU A 30 8.80 -4.40 29.57
CA LEU A 30 9.76 -4.65 30.63
C LEU A 30 9.61 -3.54 31.67
N THR A 31 9.35 -3.89 32.93
CA THR A 31 9.32 -2.92 34.04
C THR A 31 10.69 -2.29 34.24
N THR A 32 10.79 -1.29 35.11
CA THR A 32 12.09 -0.71 35.50
C THR A 32 12.97 -1.71 36.25
N GLN A 33 12.38 -2.76 36.85
CA GLN A 33 13.07 -3.91 37.46
C GLN A 33 13.41 -5.02 36.45
N ASN A 34 13.11 -4.83 35.15
CA ASN A 34 13.25 -5.81 34.07
C ASN A 34 12.32 -7.04 34.17
N ASP A 35 11.24 -6.95 34.94
CA ASP A 35 10.19 -7.97 34.91
C ASP A 35 9.38 -7.87 33.61
N THR A 36 9.02 -9.02 33.04
CA THR A 36 8.24 -9.05 31.81
C THR A 36 6.74 -9.10 32.12
N VAL A 37 6.02 -8.04 31.75
CA VAL A 37 4.56 -7.98 31.88
C VAL A 37 3.94 -8.23 30.51
N LYS A 38 3.26 -9.39 30.37
CA LYS A 38 2.59 -9.80 29.13
C LYS A 38 1.20 -9.19 29.03
N GLY A 39 0.77 -8.89 27.80
CA GLY A 39 -0.57 -8.38 27.51
C GLY A 39 -0.69 -7.98 26.05
N PHE A 40 -1.29 -6.83 25.81
CA PHE A 40 -1.59 -6.33 24.48
C PHE A 40 -1.12 -4.89 24.30
N ILE A 41 -0.40 -4.60 23.22
CA ILE A 41 0.06 -3.26 22.86
C ILE A 41 -0.76 -2.77 21.68
N ASN A 42 -1.24 -1.53 21.75
CA ASN A 42 -1.87 -0.85 20.63
C ASN A 42 -0.80 -0.51 19.56
N TYR A 43 -0.66 -1.36 18.56
CA TYR A 43 0.35 -1.24 17.51
C TYR A 43 -0.06 -0.24 16.43
N ARG A 44 0.79 0.73 16.13
CA ARG A 44 0.46 1.86 15.23
C ARG A 44 1.31 1.97 13.96
N GLU A 45 2.19 1.00 13.67
CA GLU A 45 3.17 1.11 12.58
C GLU A 45 3.96 2.43 12.68
N TRP A 46 4.70 2.60 13.78
CA TRP A 46 5.29 3.90 14.09
C TRP A 46 6.41 4.29 13.10
N ASP A 47 6.23 5.43 12.41
CA ASP A 47 7.29 6.00 11.56
C ASP A 47 8.48 6.53 12.39
N GLN A 48 8.15 7.15 13.54
CA GLN A 48 9.11 7.61 14.54
C GLN A 48 9.09 6.68 15.76
N ASN A 49 10.22 6.53 16.44
CA ASN A 49 10.23 5.72 17.65
C ASN A 49 9.26 6.30 18.70
N PRO A 50 8.34 5.49 19.24
CA PRO A 50 7.33 6.00 20.16
C PRO A 50 7.97 6.41 21.49
N LYS A 51 7.55 7.55 22.03
CA LYS A 51 7.88 7.95 23.41
C LYS A 51 6.98 7.24 24.44
N GLN A 52 5.82 6.79 23.99
CA GLN A 52 4.87 6.03 24.78
C GLN A 52 4.07 5.06 23.92
N VAL A 53 3.60 3.97 24.53
CA VAL A 53 2.66 3.02 23.93
C VAL A 53 1.51 2.72 24.87
N ILE A 54 0.35 2.41 24.31
CA ILE A 54 -0.85 2.05 25.08
C ILE A 54 -0.84 0.53 25.27
N PHE A 55 -0.91 0.09 26.51
CA PHE A 55 -0.89 -1.32 26.91
C PHE A 55 -2.17 -1.72 27.64
N LYS A 56 -2.58 -2.98 27.49
CA LYS A 56 -3.67 -3.61 28.22
C LYS A 56 -3.23 -4.99 28.75
N PRO A 57 -3.42 -5.31 30.05
CA PRO A 57 -3.17 -6.65 30.57
C PRO A 57 -4.05 -7.72 29.89
N ALA A 58 -5.34 -7.42 29.69
CA ALA A 58 -6.27 -8.19 28.89
C ALA A 58 -7.13 -7.25 28.02
N LEU A 59 -7.72 -7.75 26.93
CA LEU A 59 -8.47 -6.92 25.97
C LEU A 59 -9.61 -6.11 26.63
N ASN A 60 -10.24 -6.68 27.66
CA ASN A 60 -11.33 -6.07 28.42
C ASN A 60 -10.87 -5.21 29.61
N SER A 61 -9.56 -5.15 29.88
CA SER A 61 -9.00 -4.33 30.96
C SER A 61 -8.87 -2.86 30.55
N PRO A 62 -8.84 -1.93 31.52
CA PRO A 62 -8.43 -0.55 31.28
C PRO A 62 -7.04 -0.48 30.65
N SER A 63 -6.85 0.51 29.78
CA SER A 63 -5.55 0.79 29.17
C SER A 63 -4.63 1.56 30.11
N GLN A 64 -3.33 1.32 30.01
CA GLN A 64 -2.28 2.07 30.69
C GLN A 64 -1.23 2.57 29.70
N ASN A 65 -0.59 3.70 30.00
CA ASN A 65 0.50 4.24 29.19
C ASN A 65 1.85 3.71 29.68
N ILE A 66 2.57 3.08 28.76
CA ILE A 66 3.95 2.66 28.95
C ILE A 66 4.84 3.74 28.35
N THR A 67 5.72 4.30 29.17
CA THR A 67 6.57 5.44 28.86
C THR A 67 8.01 5.15 29.26
N LEU A 68 8.94 6.03 28.87
CA LEU A 68 10.34 5.95 29.29
C LEU A 68 10.52 6.00 30.82
N ASN A 69 9.54 6.49 31.58
CA ASN A 69 9.63 6.60 33.04
C ASN A 69 9.29 5.29 33.77
N ASN A 70 8.46 4.42 33.17
CA ASN A 70 7.93 3.23 33.82
C ASN A 70 8.30 1.91 33.14
N ALA A 71 9.05 1.95 32.03
CA ALA A 71 9.50 0.75 31.34
C ALA A 71 10.90 0.86 30.76
N ASN A 72 11.61 -0.27 30.77
CA ASN A 72 12.92 -0.43 30.14
C ASN A 72 12.82 -0.92 28.69
N GLY A 73 11.64 -1.28 28.20
CA GLY A 73 11.44 -1.72 26.82
C GLY A 73 10.05 -2.29 26.61
N PHE A 74 9.71 -2.57 25.35
CA PHE A 74 8.46 -3.24 25.01
C PHE A 74 8.59 -4.00 23.69
N GLY A 75 7.71 -4.96 23.47
CA GLY A 75 7.69 -5.78 22.28
C GLY A 75 6.28 -6.10 21.83
N VAL A 76 6.05 -6.00 20.53
CA VAL A 76 4.84 -6.50 19.86
C VAL A 76 5.23 -7.80 19.17
N ASN A 77 4.65 -8.92 19.63
CA ASN A 77 5.15 -10.26 19.31
C ASN A 77 5.11 -10.56 17.80
N GLY A 78 6.29 -10.71 17.19
CA GLY A 78 6.42 -10.98 15.75
C GLY A 78 6.37 -9.73 14.86
N PHE A 79 6.34 -8.53 15.45
CA PHE A 79 6.29 -7.25 14.74
C PHE A 79 7.56 -6.45 15.03
N GLU A 80 7.62 -5.78 16.19
CA GLU A 80 8.66 -4.83 16.53
C GLU A 80 9.02 -4.90 18.02
N TYR A 81 10.28 -4.66 18.32
CA TYR A 81 10.83 -4.72 19.67
C TYR A 81 11.63 -3.47 19.95
N TYR A 82 11.52 -2.96 21.17
CA TYR A 82 12.11 -1.70 21.59
C TYR A 82 12.78 -1.84 22.95
N THR A 83 13.91 -1.18 23.13
CA THR A 83 14.60 -1.08 24.42
C THR A 83 14.87 0.38 24.75
N LYS A 84 14.72 0.74 26.03
CA LYS A 84 15.13 2.04 26.55
C LYS A 84 16.65 2.12 26.53
N ALA A 85 17.19 3.24 26.05
CA ALA A 85 18.61 3.54 26.11
C ALA A 85 18.84 5.04 26.23
N ILE A 86 19.98 5.41 26.81
CA ILE A 86 20.51 6.78 26.80
C ILE A 86 21.57 6.82 25.69
N VAL A 87 21.36 7.67 24.68
CA VAL A 87 22.22 7.70 23.49
C VAL A 87 22.56 9.13 23.07
N LYS A 88 23.69 9.26 22.37
CA LYS A 88 24.03 10.48 21.62
C LYS A 88 23.24 10.49 20.31
N VAL A 89 22.52 11.57 20.05
CA VAL A 89 21.71 11.79 18.86
C VAL A 89 22.33 12.94 18.10
N SER A 90 22.79 12.66 16.87
CA SER A 90 23.32 13.72 16.00
C SER A 90 22.24 14.73 15.67
N THR A 91 22.58 16.01 15.77
CA THR A 91 21.70 17.14 15.43
C THR A 91 22.00 17.73 14.06
N SER A 92 22.98 17.17 13.33
CA SER A 92 23.35 17.68 12.02
C SER A 92 22.25 17.44 10.98
N LEU A 93 21.93 18.48 10.24
CA LEU A 93 20.89 18.48 9.22
C LEU A 93 21.40 17.78 7.96
N GLU A 94 20.55 16.95 7.35
CA GLU A 94 20.84 16.26 6.09
C GLU A 94 19.87 16.63 4.96
N SER A 95 18.96 17.59 5.23
CA SER A 95 18.11 18.19 4.20
C SER A 95 18.97 18.99 3.23
N LEU A 96 18.78 18.78 1.92
CA LEU A 96 19.55 19.49 0.88
C LEU A 96 19.50 21.01 1.03
N ALA A 97 18.38 21.55 1.53
CA ALA A 97 18.20 22.98 1.73
C ALA A 97 18.93 23.54 2.97
N GLU A 98 19.33 22.68 3.91
CA GLU A 98 19.85 23.07 5.21
C GLU A 98 21.20 22.40 5.52
N LEU A 99 21.92 21.92 4.50
CA LEU A 99 23.22 21.28 4.70
C LEU A 99 24.22 22.28 5.31
N PRO A 100 24.99 21.86 6.33
CA PRO A 100 26.03 22.69 6.90
C PRO A 100 27.17 22.92 5.89
N ARG A 101 27.89 24.05 6.06
CA ARG A 101 29.05 24.43 5.24
C ARG A 101 30.35 23.71 5.62
N ASP A 102 30.30 22.90 6.67
CA ASP A 102 31.43 22.14 7.21
C ASP A 102 30.90 20.87 7.92
N VAL A 103 31.80 20.00 8.36
CA VAL A 103 31.45 18.81 9.12
C VAL A 103 30.83 19.19 10.48
N ASP A 104 29.51 19.03 10.59
CA ASP A 104 28.78 19.23 11.85
C ASP A 104 28.75 17.94 12.68
N THR A 105 29.52 17.95 13.78
CA THR A 105 29.61 16.84 14.74
C THR A 105 28.74 17.02 15.98
N THR A 106 27.87 18.04 15.99
CA THR A 106 27.00 18.33 17.13
C THR A 106 26.06 17.18 17.44
N TYR A 107 25.84 16.97 18.73
CA TYR A 107 24.94 15.96 19.24
C TYR A 107 24.26 16.42 20.53
N ARG A 108 23.10 15.85 20.81
CA ARG A 108 22.43 15.92 22.11
C ARG A 108 22.37 14.53 22.75
N VAL A 109 22.31 14.48 24.07
CA VAL A 109 22.00 13.23 24.79
C VAL A 109 20.48 13.11 24.90
N ASP A 110 19.94 11.95 24.55
CA ASP A 110 18.51 11.67 24.61
C ASP A 110 18.26 10.30 25.25
N THR A 111 17.13 10.17 25.94
CA THR A 111 16.64 8.88 26.45
C THR A 111 15.48 8.44 25.57
N ALA A 112 15.60 7.30 24.91
CA ALA A 112 14.62 6.88 23.91
C ALA A 112 14.39 5.37 23.92
N PHE A 113 13.24 4.95 23.39
CA PHE A 113 12.99 3.57 23.02
C PHE A 113 13.61 3.32 21.65
N LEU A 114 14.77 2.67 21.60
CA LEU A 114 15.43 2.28 20.35
C LEU A 114 14.76 1.03 19.79
N LYS A 115 14.46 1.03 18.49
CA LYS A 115 13.92 -0.13 17.78
C LYS A 115 15.04 -1.13 17.56
N ILE A 116 14.82 -2.38 17.96
CA ILE A 116 15.76 -3.48 17.75
C ILE A 116 15.47 -4.09 16.38
N VAL A 117 16.42 -3.94 15.45
CA VAL A 117 16.28 -4.46 14.08
C VAL A 117 17.04 -5.78 13.90
N VAL A 118 18.22 -5.91 14.53
CA VAL A 118 18.97 -7.18 14.62
C VAL A 118 19.32 -7.43 16.08
N ASN A 119 18.89 -8.56 16.62
CA ASN A 119 19.24 -9.00 17.97
C ASN A 119 20.22 -10.18 17.90
N GLY A 120 21.49 -9.87 17.64
CA GLY A 120 22.53 -10.88 17.52
C GLY A 120 23.19 -11.27 18.85
N SER A 121 23.90 -12.40 18.85
CA SER A 121 24.61 -12.92 20.02
C SER A 121 25.81 -12.08 20.44
N LYS A 122 26.41 -11.32 19.51
CA LYS A 122 27.57 -10.44 19.75
C LYS A 122 27.17 -8.97 19.70
N LEU A 123 26.47 -8.59 18.63
CA LEU A 123 26.07 -7.21 18.35
C LEU A 123 24.56 -7.11 18.18
N ILE A 124 24.01 -5.98 18.63
CA ILE A 124 22.61 -5.62 18.43
C ILE A 124 22.57 -4.37 17.54
N PHE A 125 21.76 -4.39 16.49
CA PHE A 125 21.53 -3.22 15.64
C PHE A 125 20.23 -2.54 16.03
N TYR A 126 20.31 -1.23 16.27
CA TYR A 126 19.16 -0.42 16.64
C TYR A 126 18.94 0.76 15.70
N THR A 127 17.69 1.20 15.62
CA THR A 127 17.31 2.44 14.93
C THR A 127 16.55 3.39 15.85
N TYR A 128 16.84 4.68 15.69
CA TYR A 128 16.09 5.79 16.27
C TYR A 128 15.70 6.78 15.16
N ASN A 129 14.45 6.70 14.73
CA ASN A 129 13.87 7.64 13.79
C ASN A 129 13.42 8.90 14.55
N THR A 130 14.23 9.95 14.42
CA THR A 130 13.95 11.26 14.99
C THR A 130 13.11 12.12 14.03
N ASN A 131 12.78 13.34 14.44
CA ASN A 131 12.18 14.34 13.56
C ASN A 131 13.17 14.98 12.57
N ILE A 132 14.48 14.75 12.73
CA ILE A 132 15.53 15.27 11.84
C ILE A 132 15.91 14.20 10.82
N LYS A 133 16.39 13.05 11.31
CA LYS A 133 16.86 11.92 10.51
C LYS A 133 16.85 10.60 11.30
N PRO A 134 16.88 9.44 10.62
CA PRO A 134 17.18 8.18 11.28
C PRO A 134 18.62 8.16 11.79
N VAL A 135 18.79 7.69 13.02
CA VAL A 135 20.12 7.42 13.61
C VAL A 135 20.24 5.94 13.90
N TYR A 136 21.35 5.35 13.46
CA TYR A 136 21.61 3.93 13.58
C TYR A 136 22.66 3.67 14.65
N TYR A 137 22.46 2.62 15.44
CA TYR A 137 23.35 2.28 16.55
C TYR A 137 23.75 0.82 16.51
N VAL A 138 24.96 0.55 17.01
CA VAL A 138 25.42 -0.80 17.34
C VAL A 138 25.62 -0.89 18.84
N GLY A 139 24.91 -1.84 19.47
CA GLY A 139 25.18 -2.28 20.83
C GLY A 139 26.14 -3.45 20.84
N ASN A 140 27.19 -3.36 21.65
CA ASN A 140 28.11 -4.46 21.88
C ASN A 140 27.72 -5.19 23.18
N ARG A 141 27.41 -6.48 23.09
CA ARG A 141 27.01 -7.26 24.28
C ARG A 141 28.16 -7.51 25.25
N SER A 142 29.42 -7.50 24.81
CA SER A 142 30.56 -7.72 25.70
C SER A 142 30.87 -6.50 26.57
N THR A 143 30.69 -5.29 26.03
CA THR A 143 30.96 -4.03 26.76
C THR A 143 29.71 -3.40 27.34
N GLY A 144 28.52 -3.75 26.83
CA GLY A 144 27.26 -3.09 27.15
C GLY A 144 27.08 -1.72 26.48
N GLU A 145 28.06 -1.25 25.71
CA GLU A 145 28.02 0.08 25.09
C GLU A 145 27.13 0.11 23.84
N ILE A 146 26.38 1.20 23.69
CA ILE A 146 25.58 1.51 22.50
C ILE A 146 26.22 2.72 21.82
N THR A 147 26.71 2.52 20.60
CA THR A 147 27.45 3.54 19.85
C THR A 147 26.73 3.92 18.55
N PRO A 148 26.64 5.21 18.20
CA PRO A 148 26.07 5.62 16.92
C PRO A 148 27.03 5.27 15.77
N LEU A 149 26.46 4.80 14.68
CA LEU A 149 27.13 4.72 13.38
C LEU A 149 27.16 6.13 12.80
N LYS A 150 28.35 6.68 12.58
CA LYS A 150 28.52 8.10 12.26
C LYS A 150 28.59 8.33 10.75
N ARG A 151 27.76 9.26 10.27
CA ARG A 151 27.83 9.83 8.93
C ARG A 151 27.59 11.33 9.02
N TYR A 152 28.31 12.09 8.21
CA TYR A 152 28.11 13.53 8.07
C TYR A 152 27.97 13.89 6.61
N VAL A 153 26.96 14.70 6.30
CA VAL A 153 26.70 15.26 4.97
C VAL A 153 26.87 16.77 5.09
N TYR A 154 27.68 17.37 4.22
CA TYR A 154 28.01 18.79 4.27
C TYR A 154 28.34 19.32 2.88
N LEU A 155 28.30 20.63 2.71
CA LEU A 155 28.79 21.32 1.52
C LEU A 155 30.26 21.69 1.74
N ASP A 156 31.13 21.44 0.77
CA ASP A 156 32.47 22.02 0.80
C ASP A 156 32.47 23.51 0.45
N GLU A 157 33.65 24.14 0.48
CA GLU A 157 33.84 25.56 0.14
C GLU A 157 33.28 25.93 -1.24
N ASN A 158 33.26 24.98 -2.18
CA ASN A 158 32.75 25.15 -3.54
C ASN A 158 31.23 24.89 -3.65
N GLY A 159 30.55 24.57 -2.55
CA GLY A 159 29.12 24.22 -2.56
C GLY A 159 28.85 22.81 -3.09
N THR A 160 29.86 21.93 -3.15
CA THR A 160 29.68 20.53 -3.56
C THR A 160 29.33 19.67 -2.35
N ILE A 161 28.33 18.79 -2.49
CA ILE A 161 27.95 17.87 -1.43
C ILE A 161 29.05 16.83 -1.19
N LYS A 162 29.50 16.72 0.05
CA LYS A 162 30.45 15.72 0.53
C LYS A 162 29.80 14.83 1.58
N ASN A 163 30.28 13.58 1.65
CA ASN A 163 29.89 12.60 2.65
C ASN A 163 31.12 12.12 3.41
N LEU A 164 31.07 12.15 4.73
CA LEU A 164 32.06 11.55 5.60
C LEU A 164 31.47 10.32 6.30
N ASP A 165 31.73 9.14 5.72
CA ASP A 165 31.12 7.86 6.05
C ASP A 165 31.92 7.07 7.12
N ILE A 166 32.08 7.65 8.32
CA ILE A 166 32.87 7.06 9.43
C ILE A 166 32.38 5.67 9.84
N PHE A 167 31.07 5.43 9.71
CA PHE A 167 30.43 4.15 10.05
C PHE A 167 31.08 2.95 9.35
N ARG A 168 31.65 3.10 8.15
CA ARG A 168 32.32 2.00 7.45
C ARG A 168 33.53 1.52 8.25
N SER A 169 34.38 2.44 8.71
CA SER A 169 35.53 2.11 9.56
C SER A 169 35.09 1.53 10.90
N GLN A 170 34.00 2.05 11.50
CA GLN A 170 33.43 1.48 12.73
C GLN A 170 33.00 0.02 12.52
N LEU A 171 32.30 -0.28 11.43
CA LEU A 171 31.84 -1.63 11.09
C LEU A 171 32.99 -2.57 10.73
N ILE A 172 34.04 -2.08 10.04
CA ILE A 172 35.26 -2.87 9.77
C ILE A 172 35.92 -3.27 11.09
N GLY A 173 36.11 -2.34 12.03
CA GLY A 173 36.68 -2.65 13.34
C GLY A 173 35.86 -3.71 14.10
N LEU A 174 34.53 -3.57 14.09
CA LEU A 174 33.63 -4.58 14.66
C LEU A 174 33.72 -5.93 13.94
N ALA A 175 33.83 -5.95 12.61
CA ALA A 175 33.97 -7.17 11.83
C ALA A 175 35.30 -7.88 12.13
N MET A 176 36.41 -7.15 12.23
CA MET A 176 37.72 -7.73 12.56
C MET A 176 37.73 -8.39 13.94
N LEU A 177 37.06 -7.78 14.93
CA LEU A 177 36.96 -8.34 16.28
C LEU A 177 36.07 -9.59 16.35
N ASN A 178 34.99 -9.64 15.56
CA ASN A 178 33.96 -10.66 15.70
C ASN A 178 34.03 -11.77 14.63
N GLN A 179 34.71 -11.52 13.51
CA GLN A 179 34.88 -12.38 12.33
C GLN A 179 36.31 -12.22 11.76
N PRO A 180 37.37 -12.53 12.54
CA PRO A 180 38.75 -12.29 12.12
C PRO A 180 39.08 -13.02 10.82
N GLY A 181 39.81 -12.36 9.92
CA GLY A 181 40.22 -12.92 8.62
C GLY A 181 39.14 -12.96 7.52
N ASN A 182 37.91 -12.50 7.79
CA ASN A 182 36.84 -12.49 6.80
C ASN A 182 36.95 -11.29 5.84
N GLN A 183 37.85 -11.38 4.85
CA GLN A 183 38.09 -10.30 3.88
C GLN A 183 36.84 -9.92 3.09
N LYS A 184 36.06 -10.92 2.66
CA LYS A 184 34.81 -10.71 1.91
C LYS A 184 33.82 -9.83 2.66
N LEU A 185 33.68 -9.99 3.97
CA LEU A 185 32.82 -9.13 4.77
C LEU A 185 33.35 -7.68 4.80
N GLN A 186 34.66 -7.49 4.90
CA GLN A 186 35.26 -6.15 4.87
C GLN A 186 35.03 -5.44 3.53
N ASP A 187 35.15 -6.16 2.41
CA ASP A 187 34.89 -5.62 1.08
C ASP A 187 33.41 -5.19 0.90
N ILE A 188 32.47 -5.97 1.44
CA ILE A 188 31.05 -5.60 1.46
C ILE A 188 30.84 -4.34 2.30
N ILE A 189 31.50 -4.22 3.47
CA ILE A 189 31.38 -3.05 4.35
C ILE A 189 31.94 -1.79 3.66
N ALA A 190 33.02 -1.89 2.89
CA ALA A 190 33.64 -0.75 2.22
C ALA A 190 32.72 -0.03 1.22
N SER A 191 31.75 -0.75 0.64
CA SER A 191 30.79 -0.22 -0.34
C SER A 191 29.38 -0.02 0.22
N VAL A 192 29.15 -0.35 1.50
CA VAL A 192 27.82 -0.31 2.10
C VAL A 192 27.30 1.11 2.22
N LYS A 193 26.00 1.31 1.93
CA LYS A 193 25.32 2.59 2.10
C LYS A 193 24.81 2.75 3.53
N TYR A 194 24.64 4.00 3.95
CA TYR A 194 24.08 4.34 5.25
C TYR A 194 22.54 4.25 5.22
N ASP A 195 22.03 3.02 5.14
CA ASP A 195 20.59 2.72 5.20
C ASP A 195 20.29 1.56 6.15
N GLU A 196 19.10 1.56 6.76
CA GLU A 196 18.70 0.59 7.78
C GLU A 196 18.89 -0.86 7.30
N TYR A 197 18.45 -1.19 6.07
CA TYR A 197 18.49 -2.54 5.55
C TYR A 197 19.92 -3.04 5.34
N GLN A 198 20.77 -2.26 4.68
CA GLN A 198 22.15 -2.65 4.42
C GLN A 198 22.96 -2.73 5.72
N LEU A 199 22.81 -1.76 6.63
CA LEU A 199 23.51 -1.74 7.90
C LEU A 199 23.08 -2.91 8.80
N ALA A 200 21.78 -3.20 8.87
CA ALA A 200 21.28 -4.38 9.58
C ALA A 200 21.85 -5.68 9.00
N ASN A 201 21.90 -5.81 7.67
CA ASN A 201 22.50 -6.97 7.02
C ASN A 201 23.98 -7.12 7.38
N ILE A 202 24.75 -6.03 7.41
CA ILE A 202 26.14 -6.07 7.85
C ILE A 202 26.24 -6.54 9.31
N VAL A 203 25.45 -5.97 10.23
CA VAL A 203 25.50 -6.38 11.64
C VAL A 203 25.08 -7.84 11.80
N ALA A 204 24.11 -8.33 11.02
CA ALA A 204 23.74 -9.75 11.01
C ALA A 204 24.88 -10.66 10.51
N LEU A 205 25.60 -10.24 9.46
CA LEU A 205 26.79 -10.95 8.96
C LEU A 205 27.92 -10.96 9.99
N ILE A 206 28.19 -9.84 10.67
CA ILE A 206 29.19 -9.76 11.75
C ILE A 206 28.84 -10.74 12.88
N ASN A 207 27.55 -10.87 13.22
CA ASN A 207 27.06 -11.85 14.18
C ASN A 207 27.19 -13.32 13.71
N GLY A 208 27.58 -13.57 12.46
CA GLY A 208 27.74 -14.92 11.92
C GLY A 208 26.43 -15.57 11.48
N TYR A 209 25.35 -14.80 11.35
CA TYR A 209 24.14 -15.33 10.73
C TYR A 209 24.36 -15.45 9.22
N PRO A 210 24.12 -16.63 8.61
CA PRO A 210 23.90 -16.67 7.17
C PRO A 210 22.70 -15.77 6.85
N LYS A 211 22.62 -15.27 5.61
CA LYS A 211 21.65 -14.29 5.06
C LYS A 211 20.15 -14.48 5.42
N THR A 212 19.76 -15.47 6.21
CA THR A 212 18.40 -15.98 6.40
C THR A 212 17.91 -16.11 7.86
N LYS A 213 18.68 -15.78 8.91
CA LYS A 213 18.15 -15.75 10.30
C LYS A 213 17.83 -14.34 10.80
N LYS A 214 16.57 -13.95 10.56
CA LYS A 214 15.76 -12.88 11.19
C LYS A 214 16.44 -11.51 11.33
N VAL A 215 16.74 -10.94 10.18
CA VAL A 215 16.61 -9.50 9.96
C VAL A 215 15.10 -9.24 9.79
N ILE A 216 14.41 -8.70 10.80
CA ILE A 216 12.98 -8.31 10.67
C ILE A 216 12.95 -7.04 9.81
N ILE A 217 13.21 -7.17 8.51
CA ILE A 217 13.15 -6.01 7.60
C ILE A 217 12.21 -6.25 6.43
N ASN A 218 11.86 -7.50 6.11
CA ASN A 218 10.86 -7.75 5.06
C ASN A 218 9.44 -7.88 5.65
N ASN A 219 8.83 -6.72 5.87
CA ASN A 219 7.40 -6.61 6.16
C ASN A 219 6.54 -6.79 4.90
N GLY A 220 7.12 -6.72 3.70
CA GLY A 220 6.39 -6.99 2.46
C GLY A 220 5.97 -8.47 2.34
N ALA A 221 4.84 -8.72 1.68
CA ALA A 221 4.44 -10.06 1.27
C ALA A 221 3.62 -10.01 -0.01
N THR A 222 3.49 -11.17 -0.69
CA THR A 222 2.66 -11.31 -1.87
C THR A 222 1.61 -12.40 -1.68
N ARG A 223 0.44 -12.20 -2.29
CA ARG A 223 -0.61 -13.22 -2.36
C ARG A 223 -1.33 -13.16 -3.71
N PHE A 224 -1.69 -14.33 -4.22
CA PHE A 224 -2.52 -14.42 -5.43
C PHE A 224 -3.99 -14.36 -5.05
N PHE A 225 -4.83 -13.98 -5.99
CA PHE A 225 -6.27 -14.13 -5.85
C PHE A 225 -6.94 -14.50 -7.17
N ALA A 226 -8.12 -15.10 -7.06
CA ALA A 226 -9.04 -15.33 -8.16
C ALA A 226 -10.43 -14.88 -7.74
N GLY A 227 -11.24 -14.40 -8.67
CA GLY A 227 -12.55 -13.86 -8.36
C GLY A 227 -13.55 -14.06 -9.47
N ALA A 228 -14.80 -13.96 -9.06
CA ALA A 228 -15.96 -13.98 -9.94
C ALA A 228 -16.93 -12.88 -9.50
N GLY A 229 -17.66 -12.32 -10.45
CA GLY A 229 -18.62 -11.27 -10.17
C GLY A 229 -19.61 -11.06 -11.30
N VAL A 230 -20.43 -10.04 -11.12
CA VAL A 230 -21.40 -9.56 -12.10
C VAL A 230 -21.19 -8.07 -12.32
N GLY A 231 -21.26 -7.65 -13.58
CA GLY A 231 -21.24 -6.26 -14.01
C GLY A 231 -22.57 -5.86 -14.61
N PHE A 232 -23.07 -4.70 -14.22
CA PHE A 232 -24.21 -4.00 -14.81
C PHE A 232 -23.67 -2.77 -15.53
N SER A 233 -23.45 -2.91 -16.83
CA SER A 233 -22.92 -1.84 -17.66
C SER A 233 -24.03 -1.04 -18.31
N THR A 234 -23.87 0.28 -18.35
CA THR A 234 -24.75 1.20 -19.08
C THR A 234 -23.92 1.87 -20.18
N LEU A 235 -24.34 1.66 -21.42
CA LEU A 235 -23.91 2.44 -22.58
C LEU A 235 -24.77 3.70 -22.63
N LYS A 236 -24.15 4.86 -22.84
CA LYS A 236 -24.84 6.13 -23.00
C LYS A 236 -24.25 6.90 -24.17
N PHE A 237 -25.11 7.40 -25.05
CA PHE A 237 -24.74 8.33 -26.11
C PHE A 237 -24.92 9.77 -25.62
N SER A 238 -23.97 10.64 -25.99
CA SER A 238 -23.98 12.07 -25.67
C SER A 238 -23.63 12.87 -26.92
N GLY A 239 -24.23 14.04 -27.11
CA GLY A 239 -23.98 14.92 -28.28
C GLY A 239 -25.25 15.33 -29.01
N ASP A 240 -25.11 16.28 -29.92
CA ASP A 240 -26.26 16.93 -30.60
C ASP A 240 -26.65 16.23 -31.92
N VAL A 241 -25.81 15.32 -32.41
CA VAL A 241 -25.97 14.64 -33.70
C VAL A 241 -25.75 13.12 -33.57
N ALA A 242 -26.26 12.38 -34.56
CA ALA A 242 -26.26 10.91 -34.74
C ALA A 242 -25.08 10.13 -34.10
N PRO A 243 -25.21 8.85 -33.72
CA PRO A 243 -26.23 7.90 -34.15
C PRO A 243 -27.50 7.85 -33.29
N PHE A 244 -27.46 8.35 -32.07
CA PHE A 244 -28.60 8.34 -31.15
C PHE A 244 -28.76 9.70 -30.46
N SER A 245 -29.95 10.01 -29.97
CA SER A 245 -30.21 11.26 -29.26
C SER A 245 -29.39 11.35 -27.96
N ASN A 246 -29.10 12.57 -27.52
CA ASN A 246 -28.42 12.80 -26.25
C ASN A 246 -29.14 12.11 -25.09
N GLY A 247 -28.43 11.23 -24.37
CA GLY A 247 -28.96 10.46 -23.26
C GLY A 247 -29.56 9.09 -23.63
N ALA A 248 -29.64 8.76 -24.92
CA ALA A 248 -30.00 7.42 -25.36
C ALA A 248 -29.06 6.38 -24.74
N SER A 249 -29.61 5.29 -24.22
CA SER A 249 -28.83 4.33 -23.42
C SER A 249 -29.29 2.90 -23.59
N ALA A 250 -28.36 1.98 -23.36
CA ALA A 250 -28.59 0.55 -23.32
C ALA A 250 -27.87 -0.07 -22.14
N ARG A 251 -28.32 -1.26 -21.71
CA ARG A 251 -27.77 -1.96 -20.55
C ARG A 251 -27.27 -3.34 -20.94
N SER A 252 -26.23 -3.81 -20.25
CA SER A 252 -25.68 -5.16 -20.37
C SER A 252 -25.45 -5.71 -18.96
N VAL A 253 -25.82 -6.97 -18.75
CA VAL A 253 -25.46 -7.72 -17.53
C VAL A 253 -24.47 -8.81 -17.91
N THR A 254 -23.33 -8.85 -17.23
CA THR A 254 -22.21 -9.69 -17.66
C THR A 254 -21.53 -10.38 -16.49
N PRO A 255 -21.17 -11.67 -16.62
CA PRO A 255 -20.22 -12.27 -15.69
C PRO A 255 -18.87 -11.55 -15.81
N ILE A 256 -18.16 -11.50 -14.69
CA ILE A 256 -16.79 -11.02 -14.58
C ILE A 256 -15.97 -12.16 -13.99
N VAL A 257 -14.87 -12.50 -14.65
CA VAL A 257 -13.85 -13.38 -14.08
C VAL A 257 -12.60 -12.54 -13.85
N SER A 258 -11.98 -12.68 -12.69
CA SER A 258 -10.76 -11.96 -12.33
C SER A 258 -9.70 -12.86 -11.72
N ALA A 259 -8.45 -12.47 -11.91
CA ALA A 259 -7.31 -13.07 -11.22
C ALA A 259 -6.22 -12.00 -11.04
N GLY A 260 -5.38 -12.15 -10.01
CA GLY A 260 -4.37 -11.13 -9.78
C GLY A 260 -3.39 -11.42 -8.67
N LEU A 261 -2.58 -10.40 -8.38
CA LEU A 261 -1.49 -10.41 -7.42
C LEU A 261 -1.59 -9.17 -6.51
N ASP A 262 -1.58 -9.41 -5.20
CA ASP A 262 -1.45 -8.38 -4.19
C ASP A 262 0.00 -8.31 -3.69
N PHE A 263 0.53 -7.10 -3.61
CA PHE A 263 1.72 -6.75 -2.85
C PHE A 263 1.27 -6.05 -1.57
N LEU A 264 1.42 -6.74 -0.45
CA LEU A 264 1.17 -6.23 0.90
C LEU A 264 2.38 -5.39 1.30
N VAL A 265 2.19 -4.08 1.49
CA VAL A 265 3.28 -3.18 1.92
C VAL A 265 3.77 -3.57 3.33
N ASN A 266 2.81 -3.90 4.20
CA ASN A 266 3.06 -4.49 5.51
C ASN A 266 2.15 -5.71 5.69
N LYS A 267 2.71 -6.91 5.66
CA LYS A 267 2.01 -8.19 5.80
C LYS A 267 1.32 -8.36 7.15
N GLN A 268 1.75 -7.61 8.15
CA GLN A 268 1.26 -7.77 9.51
C GLN A 268 0.00 -6.94 9.79
N THR A 269 -0.11 -5.77 9.15
CA THR A 269 -1.31 -4.91 9.26
C THR A 269 -2.19 -4.99 8.03
N GLU A 270 -1.60 -5.34 6.89
CA GLU A 270 -2.19 -5.32 5.55
C GLU A 270 -2.87 -3.98 5.23
N LYS A 271 -2.43 -2.88 5.85
CA LYS A 271 -3.12 -1.59 5.76
C LYS A 271 -3.15 -1.05 4.33
N LEU A 272 -2.01 -1.12 3.65
CA LEU A 272 -1.83 -0.69 2.27
C LEU A 272 -1.44 -1.88 1.39
N ILE A 273 -2.12 -2.01 0.25
CA ILE A 273 -1.95 -3.11 -0.70
C ILE A 273 -1.88 -2.51 -2.10
N ILE A 274 -0.87 -2.90 -2.85
CA ILE A 274 -0.78 -2.62 -4.29
C ILE A 274 -1.29 -3.87 -5.01
N ARG A 275 -2.39 -3.75 -5.73
CA ARG A 275 -3.07 -4.86 -6.42
C ARG A 275 -2.90 -4.72 -7.92
N PHE A 276 -2.57 -5.84 -8.57
CA PHE A 276 -2.61 -5.97 -10.02
C PHE A 276 -3.68 -7.00 -10.37
N GLU A 277 -4.74 -6.57 -11.05
CA GLU A 277 -5.90 -7.39 -11.40
C GLU A 277 -6.02 -7.54 -12.92
N LEU A 278 -6.20 -8.77 -13.38
CA LEU A 278 -6.64 -9.10 -14.72
C LEU A 278 -8.13 -9.44 -14.68
N THR A 279 -8.88 -8.97 -15.66
CA THR A 279 -10.33 -9.18 -15.78
C THR A 279 -10.71 -9.59 -17.19
N ALA A 280 -11.73 -10.43 -17.31
CA ALA A 280 -12.36 -10.79 -18.58
C ALA A 280 -13.88 -10.66 -18.45
N THR A 281 -14.51 -9.99 -19.41
CA THR A 281 -15.98 -9.83 -19.46
C THR A 281 -16.48 -9.70 -20.89
N GLY A 282 -17.61 -10.35 -21.20
CA GLY A 282 -18.27 -10.27 -22.50
C GLY A 282 -19.57 -9.48 -22.40
N LYS A 283 -19.64 -8.32 -23.07
CA LYS A 283 -20.77 -7.38 -23.03
C LYS A 283 -21.62 -7.47 -24.29
N HIS A 284 -22.93 -7.28 -24.14
CA HIS A 284 -23.90 -7.21 -25.24
C HIS A 284 -24.79 -6.01 -25.02
N PHE A 285 -24.79 -5.09 -25.99
CA PHE A 285 -25.68 -3.95 -26.02
C PHE A 285 -26.58 -4.04 -27.25
N SER A 286 -27.86 -3.77 -27.03
CA SER A 286 -28.86 -3.63 -28.08
C SER A 286 -29.64 -2.36 -27.78
N ILE A 287 -29.68 -1.45 -28.74
CA ILE A 287 -30.39 -0.18 -28.63
C ILE A 287 -31.25 0.02 -29.88
N THR A 288 -32.48 0.49 -29.67
CA THR A 288 -33.38 0.92 -30.74
C THR A 288 -34.08 2.18 -30.26
N GLU A 289 -34.04 3.21 -31.08
CA GLU A 289 -34.61 4.52 -30.79
C GLU A 289 -35.51 4.94 -31.96
N ILE A 290 -36.65 5.55 -31.63
CA ILE A 290 -37.57 6.14 -32.62
C ILE A 290 -37.57 7.66 -32.36
N PRO A 291 -36.57 8.40 -32.88
CA PRO A 291 -36.42 9.82 -32.53
C PRO A 291 -37.52 10.70 -33.12
N GLN A 292 -38.16 10.28 -34.22
CA GLN A 292 -39.26 10.97 -34.89
C GLN A 292 -40.18 9.97 -35.58
N GLU A 293 -41.39 10.40 -35.94
CA GLU A 293 -42.33 9.59 -36.72
C GLU A 293 -41.68 9.12 -38.03
N ASN A 294 -41.79 7.82 -38.33
CA ASN A 294 -41.18 7.15 -39.49
C ASN A 294 -39.63 7.13 -39.53
N ARG A 295 -38.94 7.36 -38.40
CA ARG A 295 -37.50 7.18 -38.30
C ARG A 295 -37.16 6.27 -37.12
N SER A 296 -36.42 5.19 -37.34
CA SER A 296 -35.85 4.38 -36.25
C SER A 296 -34.36 4.11 -36.48
N ASN A 297 -33.59 4.24 -35.41
CA ASN A 297 -32.16 3.95 -35.38
C ASN A 297 -31.95 2.71 -34.51
N SER A 298 -31.18 1.73 -34.97
CA SER A 298 -30.87 0.53 -34.18
C SER A 298 -29.41 0.11 -34.28
N LEU A 299 -28.90 -0.45 -33.19
CA LEU A 299 -27.54 -0.95 -33.09
C LEU A 299 -27.50 -2.11 -32.10
N ASP A 300 -26.97 -3.25 -32.55
CA ASP A 300 -26.72 -4.44 -31.73
C ASP A 300 -25.25 -4.85 -31.89
N PHE A 301 -24.54 -4.92 -30.77
CA PHE A 301 -23.13 -5.31 -30.78
C PHE A 301 -22.71 -6.02 -29.50
N LYS A 302 -21.69 -6.87 -29.64
CA LYS A 302 -21.06 -7.61 -28.55
C LYS A 302 -19.58 -7.36 -28.56
N TYR A 303 -18.98 -7.29 -27.38
CA TYR A 303 -17.52 -7.24 -27.28
C TYR A 303 -16.98 -7.99 -26.09
N LEU A 304 -15.82 -8.60 -26.30
CA LEU A 304 -14.97 -9.12 -25.23
C LEU A 304 -14.05 -8.00 -24.75
N ASN A 305 -14.01 -7.82 -23.44
CA ASN A 305 -13.14 -6.86 -22.77
C ASN A 305 -12.15 -7.63 -21.89
N LEU A 306 -10.85 -7.40 -22.13
CA LEU A 306 -9.75 -7.87 -21.29
C LEU A 306 -9.13 -6.65 -20.62
N GLY A 307 -9.23 -6.58 -19.29
CA GLY A 307 -8.74 -5.45 -18.51
C GLY A 307 -7.54 -5.82 -17.66
N PHE A 308 -6.48 -5.02 -17.72
CA PHE A 308 -5.40 -5.01 -16.73
C PHE A 308 -5.53 -3.78 -15.84
N ILE A 309 -5.55 -3.96 -14.52
CA ILE A 309 -5.92 -2.93 -13.57
C ILE A 309 -4.91 -2.90 -12.40
N PRO A 310 -3.85 -2.08 -12.47
CA PRO A 310 -3.11 -1.66 -11.28
C PRO A 310 -3.99 -0.80 -10.36
N GLN A 311 -3.97 -1.10 -9.07
CA GLN A 311 -4.87 -0.55 -8.06
C GLN A 311 -4.13 -0.32 -6.75
N LEU A 312 -4.52 0.74 -6.04
CA LEU A 312 -4.18 0.95 -4.64
C LEU A 312 -5.39 0.57 -3.78
N MET A 313 -5.17 -0.32 -2.82
CA MET A 313 -6.18 -0.76 -1.86
C MET A 313 -5.75 -0.40 -0.45
N TYR A 314 -6.65 0.19 0.31
CA TYR A 314 -6.44 0.62 1.68
C TYR A 314 -7.50 0.00 2.59
N ASN A 315 -7.06 -0.78 3.57
CA ASN A 315 -7.93 -1.33 4.60
C ASN A 315 -8.22 -0.25 5.65
N ILE A 316 -9.37 0.43 5.51
CA ILE A 316 -9.84 1.43 6.48
C ILE A 316 -10.14 0.82 7.85
N TYR A 317 -10.48 -0.47 7.87
CA TYR A 317 -10.63 -1.29 9.07
C TYR A 317 -9.80 -2.56 8.90
N SER A 318 -8.99 -2.93 9.88
CA SER A 318 -8.15 -4.13 9.77
C SER A 318 -8.06 -4.88 11.10
N THR A 319 -8.71 -6.03 11.16
CA THR A 319 -8.53 -7.04 12.22
C THR A 319 -8.17 -8.39 11.60
N ASP A 320 -7.86 -9.38 12.43
CA ASP A 320 -7.49 -10.71 11.94
C ASP A 320 -8.67 -11.45 11.27
N LYS A 321 -9.93 -11.13 11.65
CA LYS A 321 -11.15 -11.77 11.13
C LYS A 321 -11.89 -10.94 10.08
N LEU A 322 -11.84 -9.61 10.19
CA LEU A 322 -12.59 -8.71 9.32
C LEU A 322 -11.70 -7.53 8.91
N LYS A 323 -11.67 -7.24 7.62
CA LYS A 323 -11.13 -5.98 7.08
C LYS A 323 -12.20 -5.30 6.24
N VAL A 324 -12.24 -3.97 6.27
CA VAL A 324 -13.06 -3.15 5.36
C VAL A 324 -12.09 -2.36 4.50
N PHE A 325 -12.29 -2.37 3.19
CA PHE A 325 -11.35 -1.79 2.25
C PHE A 325 -12.01 -0.82 1.28
N LEU A 326 -11.20 0.15 0.86
CA LEU A 326 -11.43 0.99 -0.30
C LEU A 326 -10.31 0.74 -1.31
N ASN A 327 -10.65 0.77 -2.58
CA ASN A 327 -9.80 0.42 -3.70
C ASN A 327 -10.05 1.40 -4.84
N ALA A 328 -8.99 1.87 -5.47
CA ALA A 328 -9.06 2.68 -6.69
C ALA A 328 -7.90 2.30 -7.62
N GLY A 329 -8.13 2.33 -8.93
CA GLY A 329 -7.09 2.00 -9.90
C GLY A 329 -7.30 2.61 -11.27
N LEU A 330 -6.43 2.19 -12.19
CA LEU A 330 -6.45 2.58 -13.59
C LEU A 330 -6.62 1.30 -14.42
N GLY A 331 -7.69 1.19 -15.18
CA GLY A 331 -7.96 0.03 -16.03
C GLY A 331 -7.54 0.29 -17.48
N PHE A 332 -6.65 -0.56 -17.98
CA PHE A 332 -6.16 -0.60 -19.35
C PHE A 332 -6.92 -1.73 -20.05
N ASN A 333 -7.86 -1.38 -20.93
CA ASN A 333 -8.82 -2.33 -21.48
C ASN A 333 -8.61 -2.56 -22.96
N LEU A 334 -8.49 -3.82 -23.37
CA LEU A 334 -8.54 -4.24 -24.76
C LEU A 334 -9.94 -4.76 -25.08
N ASN A 335 -10.57 -4.19 -26.09
CA ASN A 335 -11.90 -4.54 -26.56
C ASN A 335 -11.82 -5.20 -27.93
N THR A 336 -12.47 -6.36 -28.08
CA THR A 336 -12.65 -7.03 -29.38
C THR A 336 -14.13 -7.16 -29.67
N TYR A 337 -14.57 -6.54 -30.74
CA TYR A 337 -15.97 -6.45 -31.14
C TYR A 337 -16.34 -7.57 -32.12
N ASN A 338 -17.60 -8.01 -32.07
CA ASN A 338 -18.17 -8.85 -33.11
C ASN A 338 -18.35 -8.07 -34.42
N LYS A 339 -18.88 -8.74 -35.46
CA LYS A 339 -19.46 -8.02 -36.60
C LYS A 339 -20.76 -7.36 -36.14
N TYR A 340 -20.86 -6.05 -36.31
CA TYR A 340 -22.07 -5.27 -36.02
C TYR A 340 -22.32 -4.26 -37.14
N ALA A 341 -23.55 -3.75 -37.20
CA ALA A 341 -23.95 -2.69 -38.11
C ALA A 341 -24.97 -1.79 -37.42
N TYR A 342 -24.91 -0.51 -37.75
CA TYR A 342 -25.97 0.45 -37.46
C TYR A 342 -27.01 0.40 -38.57
N GLU A 343 -28.28 0.41 -38.19
CA GLU A 343 -29.40 0.40 -39.11
C GLU A 343 -30.27 1.65 -38.88
N LEU A 344 -30.48 2.39 -39.97
CA LEU A 344 -31.41 3.52 -40.03
C LEU A 344 -32.58 3.10 -40.90
N ASN A 345 -33.77 3.03 -40.32
CA ASN A 345 -35.01 2.91 -41.07
C ASN A 345 -35.64 4.30 -41.19
N PHE A 346 -35.85 4.75 -42.43
CA PHE A 346 -36.60 5.96 -42.71
C PHE A 346 -37.72 5.66 -43.69
N ARG A 347 -38.98 5.78 -43.23
CA ARG A 347 -40.19 5.51 -44.04
C ARG A 347 -40.20 4.12 -44.71
N GLY A 348 -39.62 3.11 -44.08
CA GLY A 348 -39.54 1.74 -44.61
C GLY A 348 -38.24 1.42 -45.34
N ASP A 349 -37.44 2.42 -45.72
CA ASP A 349 -36.14 2.22 -46.35
C ASP A 349 -35.06 1.99 -45.29
N ILE A 350 -34.41 0.82 -45.33
CA ILE A 350 -33.37 0.44 -44.38
C ILE A 350 -31.98 0.73 -44.98
N THR A 351 -31.28 1.69 -44.39
CA THR A 351 -29.86 1.95 -44.64
C THR A 351 -29.03 1.25 -43.58
N ARG A 352 -28.11 0.39 -44.01
CA ARG A 352 -27.22 -0.38 -43.12
C ARG A 352 -25.77 0.09 -43.26
N MET A 353 -25.17 0.49 -42.15
CA MET A 353 -23.79 0.93 -42.06
C MET A 353 -22.97 -0.07 -41.24
N ASN A 354 -22.19 -0.90 -41.92
CA ASN A 354 -21.34 -1.89 -41.27
C ASN A 354 -20.20 -1.20 -40.50
N LYS A 355 -19.89 -1.69 -39.30
CA LYS A 355 -18.86 -1.11 -38.41
C LYS A 355 -19.07 0.38 -38.08
N PHE A 356 -20.32 0.84 -38.08
CA PHE A 356 -20.68 2.15 -37.57
C PHE A 356 -21.53 1.99 -36.31
N PRO A 357 -21.27 2.77 -35.24
CA PRO A 357 -20.09 3.61 -35.06
C PRO A 357 -18.80 2.81 -34.91
N GLU A 358 -17.66 3.40 -35.26
CA GLU A 358 -16.35 2.80 -35.03
C GLU A 358 -16.01 2.86 -33.53
N PHE A 359 -15.83 1.69 -32.92
CA PHE A 359 -15.51 1.56 -31.51
C PHE A 359 -14.01 1.39 -31.26
N GLU A 360 -13.54 2.02 -30.18
CA GLU A 360 -12.16 1.95 -29.73
C GLU A 360 -11.78 0.54 -29.25
N GLY A 361 -10.71 0.01 -29.83
CA GLY A 361 -10.11 -1.27 -29.43
C GLY A 361 -9.35 -1.19 -28.11
N PHE A 362 -8.98 0.01 -27.66
CA PHE A 362 -8.29 0.22 -26.39
C PHE A 362 -8.88 1.40 -25.62
N VAL A 363 -9.22 1.19 -24.34
CA VAL A 363 -9.93 2.19 -23.52
C VAL A 363 -9.36 2.26 -22.10
N PHE A 364 -9.18 3.48 -21.60
CA PHE A 364 -8.84 3.72 -20.20
C PHE A 364 -10.11 3.81 -19.34
N THR A 365 -10.05 3.24 -18.15
CA THR A 365 -11.14 3.31 -17.15
C THR A 365 -10.60 3.64 -15.78
N ILE A 366 -11.43 4.21 -14.92
CA ILE A 366 -11.10 4.46 -13.52
C ILE A 366 -12.08 3.66 -12.65
N PRO A 367 -11.73 2.42 -12.27
CA PRO A 367 -12.51 1.63 -11.33
C PRO A 367 -12.23 2.02 -9.87
N ILE A 368 -13.30 2.10 -9.09
CA ILE A 368 -13.28 2.26 -7.64
C ILE A 368 -14.08 1.09 -7.04
N LYS A 369 -13.52 0.38 -6.06
CA LYS A 369 -14.22 -0.70 -5.35
C LYS A 369 -14.18 -0.45 -3.85
N ALA A 370 -15.21 -0.90 -3.15
CA ALA A 370 -15.24 -0.97 -1.70
C ALA A 370 -15.80 -2.32 -1.27
N GLY A 371 -15.35 -2.82 -0.13
CA GLY A 371 -15.76 -4.16 0.27
C GLY A 371 -15.24 -4.58 1.63
N VAL A 372 -15.49 -5.85 1.94
CA VAL A 372 -15.06 -6.49 3.18
C VAL A 372 -14.24 -7.74 2.87
N GLN A 373 -13.20 -7.97 3.66
CA GLN A 373 -12.42 -9.20 3.69
C GLN A 373 -12.75 -9.98 4.96
N ILE A 374 -13.13 -11.24 4.83
CA ILE A 374 -13.56 -12.12 5.91
C ILE A 374 -12.56 -13.27 6.04
N ASN A 375 -12.10 -13.52 7.27
CA ASN A 375 -11.21 -14.61 7.64
C ASN A 375 -9.99 -14.74 6.73
N LYS A 376 -9.41 -13.61 6.35
CA LYS A 376 -8.23 -13.46 5.48
C LYS A 376 -8.39 -13.96 4.04
N HIS A 377 -9.34 -14.84 3.72
CA HIS A 377 -9.44 -15.51 2.43
C HIS A 377 -10.52 -14.96 1.50
N VAL A 378 -11.64 -14.46 2.01
CA VAL A 378 -12.78 -14.10 1.15
C VAL A 378 -12.96 -12.61 1.14
N GLN A 379 -12.95 -11.99 -0.04
CA GLN A 379 -13.33 -10.59 -0.23
C GLN A 379 -14.68 -10.51 -0.93
N ILE A 380 -15.61 -9.74 -0.39
CA ILE A 380 -16.88 -9.38 -1.04
C ILE A 380 -16.81 -7.90 -1.34
N TYR A 381 -17.11 -7.50 -2.58
CA TYR A 381 -16.98 -6.10 -3.00
C TYR A 381 -18.15 -5.63 -3.86
N GLY A 382 -18.40 -4.33 -3.79
CA GLY A 382 -19.10 -3.54 -4.79
C GLY A 382 -18.12 -2.59 -5.49
N GLY A 383 -18.33 -2.32 -6.76
CA GLY A 383 -17.46 -1.46 -7.55
C GLY A 383 -18.21 -0.58 -8.53
N TYR A 384 -17.61 0.55 -8.89
CA TYR A 384 -18.07 1.44 -9.93
C TYR A 384 -16.89 1.84 -10.82
N SER A 385 -17.03 1.64 -12.12
CA SER A 385 -16.12 2.16 -13.13
C SER A 385 -16.74 3.42 -13.71
N LEU A 386 -16.01 4.54 -13.62
CA LEU A 386 -16.44 5.81 -14.18
C LEU A 386 -16.73 5.67 -15.68
N PRO A 387 -17.65 6.50 -16.23
CA PRO A 387 -17.93 6.49 -17.66
C PRO A 387 -16.65 6.69 -18.48
N SER A 388 -16.40 5.78 -19.41
CA SER A 388 -15.28 5.89 -20.37
C SER A 388 -15.82 5.84 -21.79
N ALA A 389 -15.39 6.79 -22.62
CA ALA A 389 -15.72 6.81 -24.04
C ALA A 389 -15.16 5.56 -24.73
N ILE A 390 -15.99 4.92 -25.56
CA ILE A 390 -15.63 3.78 -26.41
C ILE A 390 -15.64 4.16 -27.89
N THR A 391 -15.71 5.46 -28.19
CA THR A 391 -15.70 6.08 -29.53
C THR A 391 -14.90 7.37 -29.48
N SER A 392 -14.43 7.87 -30.63
CA SER A 392 -13.59 9.07 -30.75
C SER A 392 -14.15 10.16 -31.69
N TYR A 393 -15.47 10.22 -31.88
CA TYR A 393 -16.10 11.25 -32.72
C TYR A 393 -16.08 12.64 -32.06
N SER A 394 -15.98 13.70 -32.86
CA SER A 394 -15.89 15.08 -32.38
C SER A 394 -17.23 15.69 -31.95
N ALA A 395 -18.32 15.26 -32.58
CA ALA A 395 -19.65 15.85 -32.39
C ALA A 395 -20.54 15.10 -31.39
N TRP A 396 -20.15 13.88 -31.01
CA TRP A 396 -20.89 13.01 -30.09
C TRP A 396 -19.95 11.92 -29.54
N ASP A 397 -20.31 11.31 -28.41
CA ASP A 397 -19.61 10.17 -27.83
C ASP A 397 -20.58 9.04 -27.45
N ALA A 398 -20.04 7.82 -27.36
CA ALA A 398 -20.65 6.74 -26.63
C ALA A 398 -19.73 6.35 -25.47
N SER A 399 -20.25 6.38 -24.25
CA SER A 399 -19.51 6.02 -23.04
C SER A 399 -20.14 4.85 -22.30
N VAL A 400 -19.30 4.05 -21.65
CA VAL A 400 -19.75 2.92 -20.82
C VAL A 400 -19.35 3.16 -19.38
N ALA A 401 -20.33 3.13 -18.49
CA ALA A 401 -20.13 3.06 -17.04
C ALA A 401 -20.53 1.66 -16.55
N THR A 402 -19.92 1.17 -15.47
CA THR A 402 -20.24 -0.18 -14.94
C THR A 402 -20.34 -0.16 -13.43
N VAL A 403 -21.48 -0.61 -12.90
CA VAL A 403 -21.61 -1.03 -11.50
C VAL A 403 -21.30 -2.52 -11.43
N SER A 404 -20.51 -2.95 -10.46
CA SER A 404 -20.11 -4.36 -10.30
C SER A 404 -20.26 -4.82 -8.87
N GLY A 405 -20.45 -6.13 -8.70
CA GLY A 405 -20.38 -6.81 -7.42
C GLY A 405 -19.71 -8.17 -7.60
N GLY A 406 -18.91 -8.61 -6.64
CA GLY A 406 -18.22 -9.88 -6.78
C GLY A 406 -17.55 -10.38 -5.52
N VAL A 407 -16.95 -11.55 -5.66
CA VAL A 407 -16.19 -12.24 -4.63
C VAL A 407 -14.80 -12.54 -5.16
N ASN A 408 -13.76 -12.24 -4.37
CA ASN A 408 -12.41 -12.73 -4.61
C ASN A 408 -12.01 -13.70 -3.50
N TYR A 409 -11.38 -14.81 -3.89
CA TYR A 409 -10.67 -15.71 -2.98
C TYR A 409 -9.17 -15.40 -3.01
N LEU A 410 -8.61 -15.16 -1.84
CA LEU A 410 -7.20 -14.84 -1.60
C LEU A 410 -6.46 -16.12 -1.23
N PHE A 411 -5.48 -16.50 -2.05
CA PHE A 411 -4.63 -17.66 -1.81
C PHE A 411 -3.49 -17.27 -0.86
N LYS A 412 -3.61 -17.75 0.40
CA LYS A 412 -2.70 -17.66 1.57
C LYS A 412 -3.30 -16.93 2.76
#